data_AF-A0A378VXC9-F1
#
_entry.id   AF-A0A378VXC9-F1
#
_cell.length_a   1.000
_cell.length_b   1.000
_cell.length_c   1.000
_cell.angle_alpha   90.00
_cell.angle_beta   90.00
_cell.angle_gamma   90.00
#
_symmetry.space_group_name_H-M   'P 1'
#
loop_
_entity.id
_entity.type
_entity.pdbx_description
1 polymer ?
#
loop_
_entity_poly.entity_id
_entity_poly.type
_entity_poly.pdbx_seq_one_letter_code
_entity_poly.pdbx_strand_id
1 'polypeptide(L)'
;MPVVRNDAHKLIEECMLAANVCAADFLLKNKHTALFRNHLGPTPEKLATLREQLGLLGLQLGGGDNPSPKDYAALAEQFKGRPDAELLQVMMLRSMQQAVYEPHCEGHFGLAYEAYAHFTSPIRRYPDLTVHRAIKAVLNRKPTRQTKAGRLWACILRFANAVPTMLAAMWKLAENLLYAR
;
A
#
# COMPACT_ATOMS: atom_id res chain seq x y z
N MET A 1 -20.25 -21.41 2.62
CA MET A 1 -20.44 -21.19 4.07
C MET A 1 -19.71 -19.91 4.45
N PRO A 2 -20.31 -18.98 5.20
CA PRO A 2 -19.58 -17.82 5.71
C PRO A 2 -18.47 -18.31 6.66
N VAL A 3 -17.24 -17.91 6.40
CA VAL A 3 -16.09 -18.28 7.23
C VAL A 3 -16.11 -17.40 8.46
N VAL A 4 -16.31 -18.00 9.64
CA VAL A 4 -16.30 -17.27 10.92
C VAL A 4 -14.85 -17.00 11.32
N ARG A 5 -14.47 -15.72 11.43
CA ARG A 5 -13.17 -15.30 11.95
C ARG A 5 -13.14 -15.57 13.46
N ASN A 6 -12.19 -16.37 13.91
CA ASN A 6 -12.03 -16.79 15.31
C ASN A 6 -10.71 -16.25 15.87
N ASP A 7 -10.44 -16.48 17.15
CA ASP A 7 -9.24 -15.92 17.79
C ASP A 7 -7.93 -16.54 17.27
N ALA A 8 -7.95 -17.79 16.80
CA ALA A 8 -6.79 -18.38 16.13
C ALA A 8 -6.48 -17.65 14.81
N HIS A 9 -7.51 -17.31 14.02
CA HIS A 9 -7.34 -16.51 12.81
C HIS A 9 -6.73 -15.13 13.12
N LYS A 10 -7.22 -14.45 14.16
CA LYS A 10 -6.68 -13.16 14.61
C LYS A 10 -5.24 -13.26 15.08
N LEU A 11 -4.92 -14.27 15.90
CA LEU A 11 -3.57 -14.50 16.41
C LEU A 11 -2.56 -14.66 15.27
N ILE A 12 -2.89 -15.50 14.29
CA ILE A 12 -2.02 -15.70 13.13
C ILE A 12 -1.87 -14.39 12.36
N GLU A 13 -2.96 -13.67 12.11
CA GLU A 13 -2.93 -12.37 11.42
C GLU A 13 -1.99 -11.37 12.10
N GLU A 14 -2.09 -11.20 13.42
CA GLU A 14 -1.21 -10.29 14.18
C GLU A 14 0.27 -10.71 14.11
N CYS A 15 0.56 -12.02 14.24
CA CYS A 15 1.91 -12.53 14.05
C CYS A 15 2.45 -12.22 12.64
N MET A 16 1.61 -12.35 11.62
CA MET A 16 1.99 -12.05 10.24
C MET A 16 2.23 -10.55 10.03
N LEU A 17 1.39 -9.69 10.61
CA LEU A 17 1.55 -8.23 10.56
C LEU A 17 2.87 -7.82 11.20
N ALA A 18 3.17 -8.32 12.41
CA ALA A 18 4.43 -8.04 13.10
C ALA A 18 5.66 -8.46 12.28
N ALA A 19 5.63 -9.65 11.67
CA ALA A 19 6.72 -10.12 10.81
C ALA A 19 6.89 -9.26 9.54
N ASN A 20 5.79 -8.82 8.93
CA ASN A 20 5.79 -7.95 7.75
C ASN A 20 6.37 -6.55 8.06
N VAL A 21 6.01 -5.96 9.19
CA VAL A 21 6.58 -4.68 9.66
C VAL A 21 8.08 -4.84 9.92
N CYS A 22 8.49 -5.89 10.64
CA CYS A 22 9.90 -6.17 10.91
C CYS A 22 10.73 -6.34 9.62
N ALA A 23 10.18 -7.03 8.61
CA ALA A 23 10.82 -7.19 7.32
C ALA A 23 11.00 -5.85 6.59
N ALA A 24 9.98 -4.99 6.60
CA ALA A 24 10.05 -3.66 6.02
C ALA A 24 11.12 -2.80 6.71
N ASP A 25 11.08 -2.73 8.04
CA ASP A 25 12.05 -1.98 8.85
C ASP A 25 13.48 -2.47 8.64
N PHE A 26 13.67 -3.79 8.58
CA PHE A 26 14.98 -4.39 8.34
C PHE A 26 15.55 -3.94 6.99
N LEU A 27 14.74 -3.93 5.94
CA LEU A 27 15.16 -3.52 4.60
C LEU A 27 15.45 -2.01 4.52
N LEU A 28 14.62 -1.18 5.17
CA LEU A 28 14.84 0.27 5.26
C LEU A 28 16.13 0.60 6.00
N LYS A 29 16.37 -0.01 7.16
CA LYS A 29 17.59 0.18 7.96
C LYS A 29 18.86 -0.18 7.17
N ASN A 30 18.78 -1.19 6.32
CA ASN A 30 19.90 -1.64 5.47
C ASN A 30 19.94 -0.93 4.10
N LYS A 31 19.06 0.05 3.84
CA LYS A 31 18.96 0.80 2.57
C LYS A 31 18.90 -0.09 1.33
N HIS A 32 18.30 -1.27 1.45
CA HIS A 32 18.22 -2.22 0.36
C HIS A 32 16.92 -2.03 -0.41
N THR A 33 17.00 -1.98 -1.74
CA THR A 33 15.82 -1.88 -2.60
C THR A 33 14.94 -3.12 -2.43
N ALA A 34 13.66 -2.92 -2.13
CA ALA A 34 12.66 -3.97 -1.97
C ALA A 34 11.29 -3.43 -2.37
N LEU A 35 10.29 -4.31 -2.49
CA LEU A 35 8.92 -3.90 -2.71
C LEU A 35 8.23 -3.71 -1.35
N PHE A 36 7.74 -2.50 -1.11
CA PHE A 36 6.85 -2.16 -0.02
C PHE A 36 5.41 -2.28 -0.47
N ARG A 37 4.52 -2.53 0.48
CA ARG A 37 3.08 -2.57 0.24
C ARG A 37 2.52 -1.24 0.74
N ASN A 38 2.53 -0.24 -0.14
CA ASN A 38 2.04 1.09 0.19
C ASN A 38 0.53 1.13 0.11
N HIS A 39 -0.08 1.92 0.99
CA HIS A 39 -1.50 2.24 0.94
C HIS A 39 -1.66 3.69 1.39
N LEU A 40 -1.83 4.59 0.42
CA LEU A 40 -1.99 6.01 0.69
C LEU A 40 -3.37 6.32 1.29
N GLY A 41 -3.46 7.49 1.93
CA GLY A 41 -4.73 8.04 2.39
C GLY A 41 -5.70 8.35 1.24
N PRO A 42 -6.93 8.79 1.52
CA PRO A 42 -7.88 9.22 0.49
C PRO A 42 -7.29 10.35 -0.38
N THR A 43 -7.71 10.44 -1.65
CA THR A 43 -7.42 11.64 -2.46
C THR A 43 -8.29 12.81 -2.00
N PRO A 44 -7.90 14.08 -2.27
CA PRO A 44 -8.70 15.24 -1.88
C PRO A 44 -10.13 15.19 -2.39
N GLU A 45 -10.34 14.68 -3.61
CA GLU A 45 -11.67 14.54 -4.22
C GLU A 45 -12.51 13.51 -3.47
N LYS A 46 -11.94 12.33 -3.20
CA LYS A 46 -12.62 11.27 -2.44
C LYS A 46 -12.92 11.70 -1.00
N LEU A 47 -12.01 12.46 -0.38
CA LEU A 47 -12.18 13.00 0.96
C LEU A 47 -13.31 14.04 0.99
N ALA A 48 -13.37 14.94 0.01
CA ALA A 48 -14.44 15.92 -0.12
C ALA A 48 -15.81 15.24 -0.29
N THR A 49 -15.90 14.25 -1.18
CA THR A 49 -17.14 13.45 -1.35
C THR A 49 -17.55 12.74 -0.06
N LEU A 50 -16.60 12.14 0.65
CA LEU A 50 -16.90 11.49 1.94
C LEU A 50 -17.45 12.50 2.95
N ARG A 51 -16.87 13.68 3.05
CA ARG A 51 -17.31 14.73 3.99
C ARG A 51 -18.70 15.24 3.69
N GLU A 52 -19.03 15.48 2.42
CA GLU A 52 -20.36 15.88 2.00
C GLU A 52 -21.39 14.83 2.39
N GLN A 53 -21.10 13.56 2.08
CA GLN A 53 -21.96 12.45 2.41
C GLN A 53 -22.17 12.24 3.92
N LEU A 54 -21.10 12.39 4.73
CA LEU A 54 -21.20 12.34 6.19
C LEU A 54 -22.02 13.51 6.75
N GLY A 55 -21.87 14.69 6.17
CA GLY A 55 -22.61 15.89 6.55
C GLY A 55 -24.12 15.73 6.44
N LEU A 56 -24.60 15.05 5.38
CA LEU A 56 -26.02 14.72 5.20
C LEU A 56 -26.57 13.82 6.32
N LEU A 57 -25.71 13.06 6.98
CA LEU A 57 -26.04 12.12 8.06
C LEU A 57 -25.73 12.69 9.46
N GLY A 58 -25.32 13.96 9.53
CA GLY A 58 -24.97 14.64 10.78
C GLY A 58 -23.63 14.20 11.38
N LEU A 59 -22.75 13.61 10.58
CA LEU A 59 -21.42 13.14 11.00
C LEU A 59 -20.33 14.02 10.39
N GLN A 60 -19.19 14.11 11.07
CA GLN A 60 -18.03 14.87 10.59
C GLN A 60 -16.74 14.08 10.77
N LEU A 61 -15.91 14.07 9.73
CA LEU A 61 -14.56 13.52 9.78
C LEU A 61 -13.57 14.61 10.21
N GLY A 62 -12.88 14.38 11.33
CA GLY A 62 -11.82 15.23 11.86
C GLY A 62 -10.54 15.26 11.00
N GLY A 63 -9.46 15.81 11.55
CA GLY A 63 -8.13 15.75 10.93
C GLY A 63 -7.83 16.74 9.79
N GLY A 64 -8.71 17.72 9.52
CA GLY A 64 -8.45 18.78 8.54
C GLY A 64 -8.20 18.26 7.12
N ASP A 65 -7.36 18.89 6.31
CA ASP A 65 -7.18 18.47 4.91
C ASP A 65 -6.48 17.11 4.75
N ASN A 66 -5.75 16.65 5.78
CA ASN A 66 -5.01 15.40 5.79
C ASN A 66 -5.39 14.56 7.02
N PRO A 67 -6.58 13.94 7.03
CA PRO A 67 -7.02 13.12 8.16
C PRO A 67 -6.11 11.90 8.36
N SER A 68 -5.80 11.60 9.61
CA SER A 68 -5.00 10.43 9.99
C SER A 68 -5.87 9.17 10.11
N PRO A 69 -5.26 7.96 10.13
CA PRO A 69 -5.99 6.73 10.42
C PRO A 69 -6.75 6.76 11.77
N LYS A 70 -6.26 7.53 12.74
CA LYS A 70 -6.93 7.71 14.04
C LYS A 70 -8.23 8.50 13.92
N ASP A 71 -8.28 9.49 13.03
CA ASP A 71 -9.51 10.27 12.78
C ASP A 71 -10.60 9.38 12.16
N TYR A 72 -10.21 8.48 11.26
CA TYR A 72 -11.09 7.46 10.69
C TYR A 72 -11.59 6.47 11.75
N ALA A 73 -10.72 6.00 12.64
CA ALA A 73 -11.11 5.11 13.73
C ALA A 73 -12.08 5.81 14.71
N ALA A 74 -11.85 7.08 15.03
CA ALA A 74 -12.73 7.86 15.88
C ALA A 74 -14.12 8.05 15.23
N LEU A 75 -14.18 8.31 13.91
CA LEU A 75 -15.43 8.37 13.16
C LEU A 75 -16.16 7.01 13.19
N ALA A 76 -15.44 5.90 13.03
CA ALA A 76 -16.02 4.55 13.05
C ALA A 76 -16.69 4.22 14.38
N GLU A 77 -16.12 4.67 15.50
CA GLU A 77 -16.75 4.50 16.81
C GLU A 77 -18.01 5.34 16.99
N GLN A 78 -18.13 6.52 16.34
CA GLN A 78 -19.33 7.37 16.45
C GLN A 78 -20.58 6.73 15.82
N PHE A 79 -20.42 5.95 14.76
CA PHE A 79 -21.54 5.30 14.09
C PHE A 79 -21.75 3.84 14.48
N LYS A 80 -20.98 3.34 15.44
CA LYS A 80 -21.07 1.98 15.94
C LYS A 80 -22.43 1.75 16.60
N GLY A 81 -23.22 0.82 16.06
CA GLY A 81 -24.56 0.49 16.56
C GLY A 81 -25.71 1.29 15.93
N ARG A 82 -25.43 2.21 15.01
CA ARG A 82 -26.48 2.84 14.20
C ARG A 82 -27.04 1.85 13.16
N PRO A 83 -28.31 2.00 12.73
CA PRO A 83 -28.89 1.14 11.70
C PRO A 83 -28.20 1.30 10.32
N ASP A 84 -27.56 2.45 10.07
CA ASP A 84 -26.82 2.78 8.85
C ASP A 84 -25.31 2.51 8.96
N ALA A 85 -24.84 1.85 10.03
CA ALA A 85 -23.42 1.63 10.28
C ALA A 85 -22.70 0.88 9.15
N GLU A 86 -23.35 -0.12 8.54
CA GLU A 86 -22.79 -0.87 7.43
C GLU A 86 -22.58 0.01 6.19
N LEU A 87 -23.56 0.86 5.88
CA LEU A 87 -23.47 1.82 4.77
C LEU A 87 -22.32 2.81 5.00
N LEU A 88 -22.24 3.39 6.20
CA LEU A 88 -21.18 4.33 6.60
C LEU A 88 -19.79 3.66 6.52
N GLN A 89 -19.68 2.41 6.96
CA GLN A 89 -18.45 1.63 6.85
C GLN A 89 -18.03 1.45 5.38
N VAL A 90 -18.97 1.11 4.50
CA VAL A 90 -18.70 0.95 3.05
C VAL A 90 -18.27 2.28 2.42
N MET A 91 -18.93 3.39 2.76
CA MET A 91 -18.57 4.72 2.25
C MET A 91 -17.16 5.12 2.68
N MET A 92 -16.85 4.92 3.96
CA MET A 92 -15.53 5.17 4.52
C MET A 92 -14.45 4.34 3.81
N LEU A 93 -14.67 3.04 3.62
CA LEU A 93 -13.71 2.17 2.92
C LEU A 93 -13.54 2.55 1.45
N ARG A 94 -14.60 2.96 0.75
CA ARG A 94 -14.54 3.38 -0.66
C ARG A 94 -13.78 4.69 -0.87
N SER A 95 -13.70 5.54 0.15
CA SER A 95 -12.89 6.76 0.11
C SER A 95 -11.38 6.47 0.07
N MET A 96 -10.94 5.31 0.56
CA MET A 96 -9.54 4.95 0.63
C MET A 96 -8.96 4.58 -0.75
N GLN A 97 -7.64 4.70 -0.87
CA GLN A 97 -6.92 4.27 -2.07
C GLN A 97 -6.67 2.76 -2.04
N GLN A 98 -6.39 2.16 -3.21
CA GLN A 98 -5.98 0.77 -3.26
C GLN A 98 -4.51 0.65 -2.83
N ALA A 99 -4.18 -0.42 -2.09
CA ALA A 99 -2.79 -0.71 -1.79
C ALA A 99 -2.04 -1.20 -3.03
N VAL A 100 -0.81 -0.73 -3.23
CA VAL A 100 0.06 -1.01 -4.38
C VAL A 100 1.42 -1.53 -3.93
N TYR A 101 2.14 -2.22 -4.83
CA TYR A 101 3.52 -2.66 -4.55
C TYR A 101 4.50 -1.73 -5.23
N GLU A 102 5.37 -1.08 -4.46
CA GLU A 102 6.24 -0.04 -4.95
C GLU A 102 7.64 -0.11 -4.32
N PRO A 103 8.68 0.38 -5.01
CA PRO A 103 10.05 0.31 -4.50
C PRO A 103 10.38 1.36 -3.43
N HIS A 104 9.55 2.38 -3.30
CA HIS A 104 9.66 3.44 -2.31
C HIS A 104 8.65 3.18 -1.18
N CYS A 105 9.01 3.54 0.06
CA CYS A 105 8.15 3.31 1.21
C CYS A 105 7.38 4.60 1.53
N GLU A 106 6.06 4.57 1.37
CA GLU A 106 5.16 5.69 1.68
C GLU A 106 4.22 5.39 2.86
N GLY A 107 4.37 4.20 3.45
CA GLY A 107 3.56 3.73 4.56
C GLY A 107 2.23 3.11 4.14
N HIS A 108 1.48 2.67 5.15
CA HIS A 108 0.24 1.92 4.97
C HIS A 108 -0.88 2.51 5.83
N PHE A 109 -1.60 3.49 5.29
CA PHE A 109 -2.67 4.22 5.94
C PHE A 109 -3.72 3.31 6.58
N GLY A 110 -4.23 2.31 5.85
CA GLY A 110 -5.28 1.41 6.36
C GLY A 110 -4.86 0.52 7.54
N LEU A 111 -3.56 0.38 7.79
CA LEU A 111 -3.01 -0.38 8.93
C LEU A 111 -2.30 0.53 9.94
N ALA A 112 -2.26 1.84 9.68
CA ALA A 112 -1.51 2.81 10.47
C ALA A 112 -0.03 2.46 10.70
N TYR A 113 0.64 1.83 9.72
CA TYR A 113 2.08 1.55 9.77
C TYR A 113 2.88 2.52 8.91
N GLU A 114 4.02 2.99 9.42
CA GLU A 114 4.96 3.85 8.67
C GLU A 114 5.69 3.07 7.56
N ALA A 115 5.96 1.79 7.80
CA ALA A 115 6.59 0.89 6.85
C ALA A 115 5.92 -0.48 6.87
N TYR A 116 5.61 -1.00 5.69
CA TYR A 116 4.96 -2.30 5.57
C TYR A 116 5.37 -3.01 4.28
N ALA A 117 5.75 -4.28 4.39
CA ALA A 117 6.13 -5.12 3.27
C ALA A 117 5.58 -6.53 3.47
N HIS A 118 5.01 -7.13 2.44
CA HIS A 118 4.60 -8.53 2.54
C HIS A 118 5.81 -9.45 2.51
N PHE A 119 5.90 -10.32 3.52
CA PHE A 119 6.99 -11.27 3.71
C PHE A 119 6.50 -12.71 3.95
N THR A 120 5.32 -12.88 4.52
CA THR A 120 4.89 -14.15 5.12
C THR A 120 4.26 -15.17 4.17
N SER A 121 4.17 -14.90 2.86
CA SER A 121 3.53 -15.83 1.91
C SER A 121 4.27 -15.95 0.56
N PRO A 122 5.59 -16.26 0.54
CA PRO A 122 6.39 -16.34 -0.68
C PRO A 122 5.95 -17.42 -1.67
N ILE A 123 5.22 -18.45 -1.22
CA ILE A 123 4.72 -19.53 -2.08
C ILE A 123 3.63 -19.02 -3.04
N ARG A 124 2.84 -18.04 -2.63
CA ARG A 124 1.64 -17.57 -3.35
C ARG A 124 1.67 -16.09 -3.73
N ARG A 125 2.71 -15.36 -3.35
CA ARG A 125 2.89 -13.93 -3.67
C ARG A 125 4.32 -13.68 -4.12
N TYR A 126 4.46 -13.20 -5.36
CA TYR A 126 5.78 -12.88 -5.92
C TYR A 126 6.53 -11.76 -5.17
N PRO A 127 5.87 -10.68 -4.67
CA PRO A 127 6.55 -9.66 -3.87
C PRO A 127 7.20 -10.21 -2.60
N ASP A 128 6.54 -11.14 -1.89
CA ASP A 128 7.14 -11.79 -0.73
C ASP A 128 8.41 -12.56 -1.11
N LEU A 129 8.42 -13.24 -2.26
CA LEU A 129 9.63 -13.93 -2.75
C LEU A 129 10.78 -12.94 -3.03
N THR A 130 10.51 -11.76 -3.56
CA THR A 130 11.56 -10.74 -3.79
C THR A 130 12.07 -10.15 -2.48
N VAL A 131 11.19 -9.92 -1.49
CA VAL A 131 11.56 -9.52 -0.12
C VAL A 131 12.44 -10.58 0.55
N HIS A 132 12.08 -11.86 0.46
CA HIS A 132 12.91 -12.97 0.97
C HIS A 132 14.31 -12.97 0.36
N ARG A 133 14.43 -12.74 -0.95
CA ARG A 133 15.72 -12.64 -1.64
C ARG A 133 16.53 -11.43 -1.20
N ALA A 134 15.87 -10.28 -1.00
CA ALA A 134 16.50 -9.06 -0.51
C ALA A 134 17.06 -9.24 0.90
N ILE A 135 16.27 -9.79 1.83
CA ILE A 135 16.71 -10.08 3.20
C ILE A 135 17.91 -11.05 3.18
N LYS A 136 17.85 -12.13 2.39
CA LYS A 136 18.98 -13.05 2.24
C LYS A 136 20.23 -12.38 1.65
N ALA A 137 20.09 -11.42 0.75
CA ALA A 137 21.23 -10.67 0.19
C ALA A 137 21.91 -9.83 1.27
N VAL A 138 21.12 -9.11 2.08
CA VAL A 138 21.60 -8.31 3.21
C VAL A 138 22.34 -9.19 4.23
N LEU A 139 21.75 -10.32 4.64
CA LEU A 139 22.36 -11.23 5.62
C LEU A 139 23.69 -11.82 5.13
N ASN A 140 23.81 -12.11 3.83
CA ASN A 140 25.03 -12.64 3.23
C ASN A 140 26.04 -11.55 2.83
N ARG A 141 25.82 -10.27 3.21
CA ARG A 141 26.61 -9.10 2.81
C ARG A 141 26.82 -9.01 1.29
N LYS A 142 25.88 -9.54 0.50
CA LYS A 142 25.93 -9.45 -0.95
C LYS A 142 25.44 -8.06 -1.34
N PRO A 143 26.21 -7.28 -2.12
CA PRO A 143 25.73 -5.99 -2.58
C PRO A 143 24.44 -6.19 -3.39
N THR A 144 23.52 -5.26 -3.22
CA THR A 144 22.21 -5.22 -3.89
C THR A 144 22.42 -5.42 -5.39
N ARG A 145 22.13 -6.62 -5.90
CA ARG A 145 22.29 -6.91 -7.33
C ARG A 145 21.14 -6.21 -8.04
N GLN A 146 21.34 -4.96 -8.48
CA GLN A 146 20.38 -4.27 -9.32
C GLN A 146 20.01 -5.21 -10.47
N THR A 147 18.73 -5.59 -10.54
CA THR A 147 18.24 -6.45 -11.61
C THR A 147 18.53 -5.76 -12.94
N LYS A 148 18.81 -6.52 -14.00
CA LYS A 148 18.99 -5.93 -15.34
C LYS A 148 17.80 -5.03 -15.71
N ALA A 149 16.59 -5.41 -15.29
CA ALA A 149 15.37 -4.62 -15.40
C ALA A 149 15.43 -3.30 -14.60
N GLY A 150 15.91 -3.30 -13.35
CA GLY A 150 16.05 -2.07 -12.56
C GLY A 150 17.10 -1.11 -13.15
N ARG A 151 18.20 -1.64 -13.70
CA ARG A 151 19.18 -0.84 -14.46
C ARG A 151 18.61 -0.31 -15.77
N LEU A 152 17.89 -1.15 -16.51
CA LEU A 152 17.26 -0.77 -17.76
C LEU A 152 16.18 0.30 -17.52
N TRP A 153 15.34 0.14 -16.49
CA TRP A 153 14.32 1.10 -16.10
C TRP A 153 14.92 2.42 -15.61
N ALA A 154 15.99 2.37 -14.80
CA ALA A 154 16.71 3.57 -14.40
C ALA A 154 17.41 4.28 -15.58
N CYS A 155 17.90 3.53 -16.57
CA CYS A 155 18.41 4.10 -17.83
C CYS A 155 17.28 4.72 -18.65
N ILE A 156 16.15 4.01 -18.81
CA ILE A 156 14.97 4.49 -19.53
C ILE A 156 14.45 5.77 -18.89
N LEU A 157 14.28 5.83 -17.57
CA LEU A 157 13.84 7.04 -16.86
C LEU A 157 14.81 8.23 -17.05
N ARG A 158 16.13 7.98 -17.01
CA ARG A 158 17.13 9.03 -17.28
C ARG A 158 17.07 9.52 -18.72
N PHE A 159 16.83 8.63 -19.68
CA PHE A 159 16.66 8.99 -21.09
C PHE A 159 15.36 9.74 -21.35
N ALA A 160 14.27 9.31 -20.72
CA ALA A 160 12.95 9.89 -20.88
C ALA A 160 12.91 11.34 -20.35
N ASN A 161 13.58 11.63 -19.23
CA ASN A 161 13.70 13.00 -18.70
C ASN A 161 14.60 13.92 -19.56
N ALA A 162 15.43 13.37 -20.44
CA ALA A 162 16.30 14.14 -21.32
C ALA A 162 15.64 14.49 -22.67
N VAL A 163 14.57 13.78 -23.06
CA VAL A 163 13.86 13.97 -24.34
C VAL A 163 12.34 13.88 -24.10
N PRO A 164 11.67 15.02 -23.83
CA PRO A 164 10.24 15.04 -23.46
C PRO A 164 9.32 14.40 -24.50
N THR A 165 9.71 14.41 -25.78
CA THR A 165 8.95 13.81 -26.89
C THR A 165 9.02 12.29 -26.92
N MET A 166 10.01 11.67 -26.26
CA MET A 166 10.21 10.22 -26.24
C MET A 166 9.37 9.52 -25.16
N LEU A 167 9.00 10.23 -24.09
CA LEU A 167 8.14 9.72 -23.01
C LEU A 167 6.77 9.26 -23.52
N ALA A 168 6.16 10.06 -24.41
CA ALA A 168 4.85 9.76 -25.00
C ALA A 168 4.89 8.53 -25.91
N ALA A 169 5.99 8.33 -26.65
CA ALA A 169 6.17 7.17 -27.53
C ALA A 169 6.45 5.88 -26.73
N MET A 170 7.24 5.96 -25.66
CA MET A 170 7.55 4.82 -24.79
C MET A 170 6.36 4.40 -23.93
N TRP A 171 5.54 5.35 -23.47
CA TRP A 171 4.28 5.07 -22.77
C TRP A 171 3.30 4.31 -23.67
N LYS A 172 3.13 4.76 -24.92
CA LYS A 172 2.30 4.06 -25.94
C LYS A 172 2.81 2.66 -26.26
N LEU A 173 4.13 2.46 -26.30
CA LEU A 173 4.74 1.15 -26.53
C LEU A 173 4.55 0.21 -25.32
N ALA A 174 4.64 0.76 -24.10
CA ALA A 174 4.43 0.02 -22.86
C ALA A 174 2.95 -0.35 -22.68
N GLU A 175 2.00 0.55 -23.00
CA GLU A 175 0.57 0.25 -23.02
C GLU A 175 0.24 -0.87 -24.01
N ASN A 176 0.78 -0.83 -25.23
CA ASN A 176 0.58 -1.89 -26.23
C ASN A 176 1.19 -3.24 -25.83
N LEU A 177 2.29 -3.26 -25.08
CA LEU A 177 2.91 -4.50 -24.59
C LEU A 177 2.22 -5.05 -23.34
N LEU A 178 1.58 -4.20 -22.52
CA LEU A 178 0.84 -4.60 -21.33
C LEU A 178 -0.62 -4.98 -21.63
N TYR A 179 -1.22 -4.45 -22.70
CA TYR A 179 -2.60 -4.72 -23.13
C TYR A 179 -2.74 -5.66 -24.34
N ALA A 180 -1.65 -6.15 -24.93
CA ALA A 180 -1.72 -7.23 -25.91
C ALA A 180 -1.93 -8.59 -25.21
N ARG A 181 -3.18 -8.83 -24.81
CA ARG A 181 -3.78 -10.17 -24.66
C ARG A 181 -5.10 -10.22 -25.40
#